data_AF-A0A7S9VQL5-F1
#
_entry.id   AF-A0A7S9VQL5-F1
#
_cell.length_a   1.000
_cell.length_b   1.000
_cell.length_c   1.000
_cell.angle_alpha   90.00
_cell.angle_beta   90.00
_cell.angle_gamma   90.00
#
_symmetry.space_group_name_H-M   'P 1'
#
loop_
_entity.id
_entity.type
_entity.pdbx_description
1 polymer ?
#
loop_
_entity_poly.entity_id
_entity_poly.type
_entity_poly.pdbx_seq_one_letter_code
_entity_poly.pdbx_strand_id
1 'polypeptide(L)'
;MHTAFSLKGSMFEIEMNGHAADREELLDWRPDDRLAVILTSPLSALGASMLLQLVTTAYYDVRPSRRKAPHYAEIYLLHSGGRYGDFSSFDVVPRREVFLPADPDALIEAINDRAITHLAIPDGTPRHLTFPWKEPEVARDRIRHCFAYTAQGRTSNADIAIMSRNPDLHQDVELALEPIALAESIERYIDAGDADVQLYSRELAQRVRSRLIEISADEKITARKYHDAIWDDGVMRQTFRKISVDAALSLL
;
A
#
# COMPACT_ATOMS: atom_id res chain seq x y z
N MET A 1 -13.22 4.13 -11.30
CA MET A 1 -13.36 3.55 -9.94
C MET A 1 -12.60 4.46 -9.01
N HIS A 2 -13.19 4.85 -7.88
CA HIS A 2 -12.54 5.76 -6.95
C HIS A 2 -12.75 5.21 -5.55
N THR A 3 -11.67 4.84 -4.88
CA THR A 3 -11.70 4.12 -3.59
C THR A 3 -12.47 4.88 -2.50
N ALA A 4 -12.48 6.22 -2.61
CA ALA A 4 -13.26 7.15 -1.78
C ALA A 4 -14.77 6.88 -1.74
N PHE A 5 -15.35 6.12 -2.67
CA PHE A 5 -16.79 5.79 -2.65
C PHE A 5 -17.06 4.29 -2.48
N SER A 6 -16.15 3.43 -2.95
CA SER A 6 -16.29 1.99 -2.83
C SER A 6 -15.89 1.47 -1.45
N LEU A 7 -14.81 1.99 -0.84
CA LEU A 7 -14.28 1.43 0.40
C LEU A 7 -14.94 2.00 1.67
N LYS A 8 -15.30 1.08 2.58
CA LYS A 8 -15.84 1.38 3.92
C LYS A 8 -15.12 0.54 4.96
N GLY A 9 -14.89 1.11 6.14
CA GLY A 9 -14.25 0.39 7.26
C GLY A 9 -15.00 -0.90 7.64
N SER A 10 -16.33 -0.91 7.51
CA SER A 10 -17.18 -2.08 7.76
C SER A 10 -16.98 -3.25 6.80
N MET A 11 -16.14 -3.10 5.77
CA MET A 11 -15.75 -4.18 4.88
C MET A 11 -14.66 -5.06 5.48
N PHE A 12 -14.04 -4.63 6.58
CA PHE A 12 -12.87 -5.26 7.17
C PHE A 12 -13.21 -5.82 8.55
N GLU A 13 -12.69 -7.01 8.83
CA GLU A 13 -12.60 -7.60 10.15
C GLU A 13 -11.12 -7.61 10.56
N ILE A 14 -10.83 -7.29 11.82
CA ILE A 14 -9.47 -7.17 12.32
C ILE A 14 -9.31 -8.05 13.55
N GLU A 15 -8.21 -8.77 13.60
CA GLU A 15 -7.76 -9.48 14.79
C GLU A 15 -6.39 -8.96 15.22
N MET A 16 -6.22 -8.72 16.52
CA MET A 16 -4.95 -8.39 17.16
C MET A 16 -4.70 -9.35 18.32
N ASN A 17 -3.53 -10.01 18.33
CA ASN A 17 -3.15 -11.02 19.31
C ASN A 17 -4.22 -12.12 19.50
N GLY A 18 -4.88 -12.53 18.40
CA GLY A 18 -5.95 -13.53 18.40
C GLY A 18 -7.31 -13.05 18.95
N HIS A 19 -7.46 -11.76 19.22
CA HIS A 19 -8.72 -11.16 19.69
C HIS A 19 -9.28 -10.24 18.60
N ALA A 20 -10.61 -10.18 18.48
CA ALA A 20 -11.25 -9.20 17.61
C ALA A 20 -10.87 -7.78 18.07
N ALA A 21 -10.49 -6.95 17.12
CA ALA A 21 -10.12 -5.55 17.33
C ALA A 21 -10.83 -4.68 16.28
N ASP A 22 -10.85 -3.37 16.51
CA ASP A 22 -11.32 -2.42 15.52
C ASP A 22 -10.14 -1.72 14.80
N ARG A 23 -10.48 -0.96 13.76
CA ARG A 23 -9.50 -0.27 12.91
C ARG A 23 -8.80 0.83 13.70
N GLU A 24 -9.51 1.48 14.61
CA GLU A 24 -9.03 2.57 15.44
C GLU A 24 -7.98 2.06 16.45
N GLU A 25 -8.14 0.86 17.00
CA GLU A 25 -7.16 0.19 17.85
C GLU A 25 -5.88 -0.19 17.08
N LEU A 26 -6.05 -0.66 15.84
CA LEU A 26 -4.91 -1.06 15.00
C LEU A 26 -4.07 0.15 14.56
N LEU A 27 -4.74 1.21 14.08
CA LEU A 27 -4.12 2.32 13.37
C LEU A 27 -3.99 3.60 14.19
N ASP A 28 -4.90 3.90 15.12
CA ASP A 28 -4.99 5.21 15.81
C ASP A 28 -4.79 6.39 14.83
N TRP A 29 -5.48 6.30 13.68
CA TRP A 29 -5.22 7.14 12.51
C TRP A 29 -5.70 8.58 12.69
N ARG A 30 -4.84 9.53 12.34
CA ARG A 30 -5.01 10.98 12.51
C ARG A 30 -5.09 11.69 11.15
N PRO A 31 -5.60 12.94 11.11
CA PRO A 31 -5.75 13.67 9.86
C PRO A 31 -4.44 13.84 9.08
N ASP A 32 -3.31 13.95 9.74
CA ASP A 32 -1.98 14.16 9.17
C ASP A 32 -1.16 12.88 8.98
N ASP A 33 -1.71 11.72 9.36
CA ASP A 33 -1.02 10.45 9.21
C ASP A 33 -0.81 10.06 7.74
N ARG A 34 0.30 9.35 7.52
CA ARG A 34 0.76 8.92 6.20
C ARG A 34 1.31 7.52 6.29
N LEU A 35 0.98 6.68 5.32
CA LEU A 35 1.50 5.33 5.20
C LEU A 35 2.60 5.30 4.13
N ALA A 36 3.73 4.67 4.44
CA ALA A 36 4.63 4.15 3.41
C ALA A 36 4.62 2.63 3.42
N VAL A 37 4.66 2.03 2.23
CA VAL A 37 4.95 0.60 2.04
C VAL A 37 6.23 0.48 1.23
N ILE A 38 7.20 -0.27 1.74
CA ILE A 38 8.46 -0.52 1.05
C ILE A 38 8.31 -1.76 0.18
N LEU A 39 8.67 -1.67 -1.09
CA LEU A 39 8.67 -2.81 -2.02
C LEU A 39 10.12 -3.13 -2.40
N THR A 40 10.49 -4.40 -2.30
CA THR A 40 11.81 -4.92 -2.70
C THR A 40 11.71 -6.01 -3.77
N SER A 41 10.50 -6.34 -4.21
CA SER A 41 10.24 -7.33 -5.26
C SER A 41 8.95 -7.04 -6.03
N PRO A 42 8.83 -7.56 -7.28
CA PRO A 42 7.67 -7.37 -8.15
C PRO A 42 6.35 -7.60 -7.44
N LEU A 43 5.45 -6.63 -7.54
CA LEU A 43 4.09 -6.68 -7.00
C LEU A 43 3.99 -6.97 -5.49
N SER A 44 5.08 -6.85 -4.73
CA SER A 44 5.11 -7.24 -3.32
C SER A 44 4.13 -6.49 -2.45
N ALA A 45 3.77 -5.23 -2.75
CA ALA A 45 2.76 -4.50 -1.99
C ALA A 45 1.35 -5.15 -2.03
N LEU A 46 1.09 -6.09 -2.95
CA LEU A 46 -0.13 -6.90 -2.90
C LEU A 46 -0.23 -7.71 -1.61
N GLY A 47 0.89 -8.12 -1.01
CA GLY A 47 0.92 -8.75 0.31
C GLY A 47 0.49 -7.83 1.46
N ALA A 48 0.34 -6.53 1.21
CA ALA A 48 -0.19 -5.53 2.12
C ALA A 48 -1.46 -4.84 1.58
N SER A 49 -2.11 -5.37 0.54
CA SER A 49 -3.25 -4.74 -0.12
C SER A 49 -4.44 -4.48 0.82
N MET A 50 -4.68 -5.34 1.81
CA MET A 50 -5.71 -5.16 2.82
C MET A 50 -5.37 -4.00 3.76
N LEU A 51 -4.09 -3.84 4.14
CA LEU A 51 -3.64 -2.70 4.93
C LEU A 51 -3.76 -1.40 4.14
N LEU A 52 -3.38 -1.40 2.86
CA LEU A 52 -3.53 -0.25 1.95
C LEU A 52 -4.99 0.22 1.91
N GLN A 53 -5.91 -0.70 1.61
CA GLN A 53 -7.34 -0.38 1.50
C GLN A 53 -7.95 0.00 2.86
N LEU A 54 -7.55 -0.66 3.95
CA LEU A 54 -7.99 -0.30 5.31
C LEU A 54 -7.56 1.13 5.68
N VAL A 55 -6.30 1.50 5.42
CA VAL A 55 -5.78 2.86 5.64
C VAL A 55 -6.52 3.88 4.78
N THR A 56 -6.83 3.55 3.52
CA THR A 56 -7.66 4.41 2.68
C THR A 56 -9.01 4.73 3.34
N THR A 57 -9.67 3.75 3.98
CA THR A 57 -10.90 4.02 4.73
C THR A 57 -10.67 4.95 5.92
N ALA A 58 -9.61 4.71 6.70
CA ALA A 58 -9.27 5.54 7.86
C ALA A 58 -8.98 7.00 7.46
N TYR A 59 -8.26 7.20 6.36
CA TYR A 59 -7.92 8.51 5.82
C TYR A 59 -9.15 9.36 5.49
N TYR A 60 -10.17 8.76 4.87
CA TYR A 60 -11.40 9.46 4.54
C TYR A 60 -12.30 9.64 5.76
N ASP A 61 -12.35 8.67 6.67
CA ASP A 61 -13.27 8.70 7.81
C ASP A 61 -12.83 9.67 8.90
N VAL A 62 -11.52 9.85 9.13
CA VAL A 62 -11.00 10.85 10.08
C VAL A 62 -11.31 12.29 9.66
N ARG A 63 -11.54 12.51 8.35
CA ARG A 63 -11.97 13.81 7.82
C ARG A 63 -12.93 13.61 6.64
N PRO A 64 -14.25 13.42 6.90
CA PRO A 64 -15.22 13.04 5.86
C PRO A 64 -15.34 14.02 4.68
N SER A 65 -14.98 15.29 4.87
CA SER A 65 -14.95 16.27 3.78
C SER A 65 -14.01 15.88 2.64
N ARG A 66 -13.02 15.01 2.90
CA ARG A 66 -12.07 14.49 1.90
C ARG A 66 -12.76 13.69 0.79
N ARG A 67 -13.87 13.01 1.08
CA ARG A 67 -14.64 12.25 0.07
C ARG A 67 -15.30 13.14 -0.99
N LYS A 68 -15.28 14.47 -0.79
CA LYS A 68 -15.84 15.47 -1.74
C LYS A 68 -14.76 16.27 -2.45
N ALA A 69 -13.48 15.98 -2.22
CA ALA A 69 -12.35 16.72 -2.76
C ALA A 69 -11.52 15.84 -3.71
N PRO A 70 -10.86 16.43 -4.73
CA PRO A 70 -10.03 15.69 -5.68
C PRO A 70 -8.65 15.40 -5.08
N HIS A 71 -8.60 14.64 -3.99
CA HIS A 71 -7.34 14.14 -3.44
C HIS A 71 -7.49 12.71 -2.95
N TYR A 72 -6.38 11.99 -2.95
CA TYR A 72 -6.30 10.59 -2.57
C TYR A 72 -5.69 10.43 -1.17
N ALA A 73 -5.77 9.23 -0.59
CA ALA A 73 -5.21 8.92 0.74
C ALA A 73 -3.68 9.01 0.75
N GLU A 74 -3.07 9.62 1.77
CA GLU A 74 -1.61 9.82 1.87
C GLU A 74 -0.84 8.50 2.08
N ILE A 75 -0.80 7.69 1.02
CA ILE A 75 -0.17 6.38 0.92
C ILE A 75 0.95 6.50 -0.12
N TYR A 76 2.14 6.05 0.25
CA TYR A 76 3.34 6.08 -0.56
C TYR A 76 3.89 4.66 -0.75
N LEU A 77 4.28 4.32 -1.96
CA LEU A 77 5.00 3.08 -2.24
C LEU A 77 6.45 3.41 -2.56
N LEU A 78 7.38 2.88 -1.76
CA LEU A 78 8.81 3.12 -1.89
C LEU A 78 9.44 1.87 -2.53
N HIS A 79 9.70 1.95 -3.84
CA HIS A 79 10.33 0.87 -4.58
C HIS A 79 11.86 0.96 -4.41
N SER A 80 12.44 0.03 -3.66
CA SER A 80 13.88 -0.03 -3.39
C SER A 80 14.56 -0.95 -4.38
N GLY A 81 15.40 -0.39 -5.27
CA GLY A 81 16.20 -1.17 -6.21
C GLY A 81 15.52 -1.54 -7.53
N GLY A 82 14.32 -1.02 -7.80
CA GLY A 82 13.61 -1.36 -9.03
C GLY A 82 12.29 -0.64 -9.22
N ARG A 83 11.55 -1.08 -10.24
CA ARG A 83 10.17 -0.66 -10.50
C ARG A 83 9.32 -1.92 -10.39
N TYR A 84 8.46 -2.00 -9.38
CA TYR A 84 7.83 -3.26 -8.96
C TYR A 84 6.35 -3.35 -9.31
N GLY A 85 5.95 -2.74 -10.44
CA GLY A 85 4.59 -2.77 -10.95
C GLY A 85 3.79 -1.52 -10.62
N ASP A 86 2.65 -1.36 -11.28
CA ASP A 86 1.75 -0.21 -11.14
C ASP A 86 0.65 -0.48 -10.12
N PHE A 87 0.45 0.46 -9.21
CA PHE A 87 -0.56 0.38 -8.15
C PHE A 87 -1.58 1.52 -8.23
N SER A 88 -1.80 2.05 -9.44
CA SER A 88 -2.75 3.15 -9.65
C SER A 88 -4.18 2.74 -9.33
N SER A 89 -4.52 1.45 -9.36
CA SER A 89 -5.82 0.92 -8.91
C SER A 89 -6.10 1.20 -7.44
N PHE A 90 -5.06 1.25 -6.59
CA PHE A 90 -5.19 1.59 -5.17
C PHE A 90 -5.18 3.10 -4.90
N ASP A 91 -5.38 3.94 -5.93
CA ASP A 91 -5.30 5.39 -5.85
C ASP A 91 -3.92 5.93 -5.35
N VAL A 92 -2.84 5.16 -5.57
CA VAL A 92 -1.45 5.57 -5.27
C VAL A 92 -0.91 6.48 -6.39
N VAL A 93 -1.61 7.58 -6.63
CA VAL A 93 -1.31 8.55 -7.68
C VAL A 93 -1.72 9.96 -7.23
N PRO A 94 -1.20 11.02 -7.89
CA PRO A 94 0.07 11.08 -8.61
C PRO A 94 1.26 11.17 -7.63
N ARG A 95 2.49 10.88 -8.11
CA ARG A 95 3.76 11.09 -7.38
C ARG A 95 3.92 10.37 -6.02
N ARG A 96 3.12 9.33 -5.79
CA ARG A 96 3.12 8.54 -4.55
C ARG A 96 3.85 7.21 -4.65
N GLU A 97 4.17 6.78 -5.87
CA GLU A 97 5.18 5.75 -6.09
C GLU A 97 6.55 6.41 -6.30
N VAL A 98 7.51 5.99 -5.49
CA VAL A 98 8.85 6.57 -5.39
C VAL A 98 9.85 5.48 -5.71
N PHE A 99 10.76 5.74 -6.64
CA PHE A 99 11.74 4.77 -7.09
C PHE A 99 13.11 5.18 -6.55
N LEU A 100 13.72 4.30 -5.76
CA LEU A 100 14.95 4.55 -5.02
C LEU A 100 16.00 3.50 -5.41
N PRO A 101 17.30 3.80 -5.29
CA PRO A 101 18.32 2.76 -5.31
C PRO A 101 18.08 1.73 -4.20
N ALA A 102 18.68 0.54 -4.34
CA ALA A 102 18.65 -0.50 -3.31
C ALA A 102 19.58 -0.13 -2.14
N ASP A 103 19.24 0.95 -1.43
CA ASP A 103 20.09 1.61 -0.46
C ASP A 103 19.27 2.01 0.79
N PRO A 104 19.63 1.52 1.99
CA PRO A 104 18.96 1.88 3.24
C PRO A 104 18.98 3.39 3.53
N ASP A 105 20.02 4.11 3.12
CA ASP A 105 20.13 5.56 3.34
C ASP A 105 19.07 6.32 2.51
N ALA A 106 18.96 5.98 1.22
CA ALA A 106 17.92 6.53 0.35
C ALA A 106 16.49 6.20 0.83
N LEU A 107 16.29 5.03 1.44
CA LEU A 107 15.01 4.65 2.02
C LEU A 107 14.66 5.49 3.26
N ILE A 108 15.58 5.63 4.22
CA ILE A 108 15.30 6.38 5.44
C ILE A 108 15.10 7.88 5.15
N GLU A 109 15.87 8.45 4.22
CA GLU A 109 15.66 9.81 3.72
C GLU A 109 14.28 9.96 3.10
N ALA A 110 13.87 9.02 2.23
CA ALA A 110 12.57 9.07 1.58
C ALA A 110 11.39 8.96 2.57
N ILE A 111 11.56 8.16 3.63
CA ILE A 111 10.61 8.05 4.76
C ILE A 111 10.51 9.38 5.50
N ASN A 112 11.66 9.99 5.81
CA ASN A 112 11.70 11.23 6.59
C ASN A 112 11.20 12.44 5.79
N ASP A 113 11.57 12.57 4.52
CA ASP A 113 11.12 13.64 3.61
C ASP A 113 9.61 13.65 3.42
N ARG A 114 8.98 12.47 3.49
CA ARG A 114 7.53 12.31 3.32
C ARG A 114 6.76 12.37 4.63
N ALA A 115 7.45 12.59 5.75
CA ALA A 115 6.83 12.65 7.06
C ALA A 115 5.96 11.42 7.37
N ILE A 116 6.47 10.22 7.06
CA ILE A 116 5.74 8.97 7.26
C ILE A 116 5.48 8.72 8.76
N THR A 117 4.25 8.35 9.10
CA THR A 117 3.84 8.01 10.47
C THR A 117 3.49 6.53 10.64
N HIS A 118 3.16 5.85 9.54
CA HIS A 118 2.91 4.41 9.50
C HIS A 118 3.82 3.77 8.44
N LEU A 119 4.54 2.71 8.81
CA LEU A 119 5.48 2.05 7.92
C LEU A 119 5.14 0.57 7.77
N ALA A 120 4.84 0.14 6.56
CA ALA A 120 4.81 -1.28 6.19
C ALA A 120 6.10 -1.66 5.48
N ILE A 121 6.76 -2.71 5.95
CA ILE A 121 8.07 -3.14 5.47
C ILE A 121 8.11 -4.65 5.22
N PRO A 122 8.78 -5.13 4.17
CA PRO A 122 8.94 -6.56 3.95
C PRO A 122 9.61 -7.21 5.16
N ASP A 123 9.01 -8.28 5.65
CA ASP A 123 9.56 -9.09 6.73
C ASP A 123 10.82 -9.81 6.22
N GLY A 124 11.76 -10.06 7.12
CA GLY A 124 13.06 -10.59 6.76
C GLY A 124 13.98 -10.73 7.94
N THR A 125 15.26 -10.95 7.64
CA THR A 125 16.30 -11.04 8.66
C THR A 125 16.77 -9.63 9.03
N PRO A 126 16.68 -9.22 10.31
CA PRO A 126 17.25 -7.96 10.77
C PRO A 126 18.73 -7.84 10.40
N ARG A 127 19.13 -6.64 9.97
CA ARG A 127 20.51 -6.30 9.62
C ARG A 127 21.03 -5.22 10.56
N HIS A 128 22.34 -5.26 10.79
CA HIS A 128 23.05 -4.19 11.47
C HIS A 128 23.38 -3.08 10.46
N LEU A 129 22.53 -2.05 10.41
CA LEU A 129 22.65 -0.95 9.46
C LEU A 129 23.22 0.29 10.14
N THR A 130 23.93 1.10 9.38
CA THR A 130 24.38 2.44 9.79
C THR A 130 23.70 3.44 8.87
N PHE A 131 23.12 4.49 9.44
CA PHE A 131 22.43 5.56 8.72
C PHE A 131 23.13 6.89 8.98
N PRO A 132 22.86 7.94 8.19
CA PRO A 132 23.29 9.29 8.53
C PRO A 132 22.76 9.67 9.91
N TRP A 133 23.62 10.30 10.72
CA TRP A 133 23.45 10.44 12.18
C TRP A 133 22.02 10.77 12.64
N LYS A 134 21.35 11.71 11.95
CA LYS A 134 20.06 12.26 12.38
C LYS A 134 18.85 11.47 11.87
N GLU A 135 19.01 10.71 10.80
CA GLU A 135 17.88 10.07 10.11
C GLU A 135 17.11 9.07 11.00
N PRO A 136 17.78 8.21 11.79
CA PRO A 136 17.07 7.29 12.69
C PRO A 136 16.26 8.00 13.76
N GLU A 137 16.77 9.09 14.33
CA GLU A 137 16.07 9.83 15.37
C GLU A 137 14.81 10.52 14.84
N VAL A 138 14.87 11.07 13.62
CA VAL A 138 13.68 11.65 12.95
C VAL A 138 12.63 10.58 12.68
N ALA A 139 13.05 9.38 12.27
CA ALA A 139 12.13 8.25 12.07
C ALA A 139 11.49 7.79 13.38
N ARG A 140 12.28 7.70 14.47
CA ARG A 140 11.78 7.33 15.82
C ARG A 140 10.79 8.34 16.40
N ASP A 141 11.04 9.63 16.19
CA ASP A 141 10.16 10.69 16.68
C ASP A 141 8.79 10.66 15.98
N ARG A 142 8.77 10.32 14.69
CA ARG A 142 7.58 10.47 13.85
C ARG A 142 6.78 9.20 13.65
N ILE A 143 7.43 8.05 13.46
CA ILE A 143 6.74 6.80 13.13
C ILE A 143 6.04 6.28 14.38
N ARG A 144 4.73 6.07 14.27
CA ARG A 144 3.86 5.61 15.36
C ARG A 144 3.64 4.11 15.30
N HIS A 145 3.46 3.57 14.09
CA HIS A 145 3.16 2.15 13.89
C HIS A 145 3.98 1.58 12.73
N CYS A 146 4.59 0.42 12.97
CA CYS A 146 5.29 -0.34 11.95
C CYS A 146 4.67 -1.73 11.80
N PHE A 147 4.56 -2.20 10.56
CA PHE A 147 4.00 -3.48 10.18
C PHE A 147 5.00 -4.25 9.31
N ALA A 148 5.45 -5.42 9.77
CA ALA A 148 6.15 -6.35 8.90
C ALA A 148 5.13 -7.15 8.08
N TYR A 149 5.36 -7.27 6.77
CA TYR A 149 4.49 -8.01 5.87
C TYR A 149 5.29 -8.89 4.92
N THR A 150 4.67 -9.89 4.30
CA THR A 150 5.32 -10.69 3.24
C THR A 150 4.61 -10.48 1.92
N ALA A 151 5.32 -10.63 0.79
CA ALA A 151 4.69 -10.55 -0.54
C ALA A 151 3.57 -11.58 -0.74
N GLN A 152 3.62 -12.68 0.03
CA GLN A 152 2.61 -13.72 0.08
C GLN A 152 1.34 -13.32 0.85
N GLY A 153 1.35 -12.20 1.57
CA GLY A 153 0.27 -11.77 2.45
C GLY A 153 0.08 -12.64 3.70
N ARG A 154 1.00 -13.59 3.96
CA ARG A 154 0.99 -14.48 5.13
C ARG A 154 2.32 -14.35 5.86
N THR A 155 2.33 -13.51 6.89
CA THR A 155 3.51 -13.28 7.73
C THR A 155 3.57 -14.33 8.84
N SER A 156 4.75 -14.91 9.07
CA SER A 156 4.97 -15.87 10.17
C SER A 156 4.98 -15.14 11.51
N ASN A 157 4.57 -15.81 12.60
CA ASN A 157 4.45 -15.20 13.94
C ASN A 157 3.62 -13.90 13.94
N ALA A 158 2.61 -13.83 13.07
CA ALA A 158 1.73 -12.68 12.96
C ALA A 158 0.91 -12.48 14.23
N ASP A 159 0.82 -11.24 14.66
CA ASP A 159 -0.03 -10.77 15.75
C ASP A 159 -1.21 -9.95 15.23
N ILE A 160 -1.25 -9.63 13.93
CA ILE A 160 -2.36 -8.93 13.27
C ILE A 160 -2.88 -9.78 12.12
N ALA A 161 -4.20 -9.84 11.99
CA ALA A 161 -4.86 -10.27 10.76
C ALA A 161 -5.90 -9.24 10.31
N ILE A 162 -5.88 -8.92 9.02
CA ILE A 162 -6.92 -8.11 8.37
C ILE A 162 -7.66 -9.03 7.40
N MET A 163 -8.97 -9.08 7.55
CA MET A 163 -9.84 -10.01 6.84
C MET A 163 -10.99 -9.31 6.14
N SER A 164 -11.52 -9.93 5.10
CA SER A 164 -12.78 -9.51 4.49
C SER A 164 -13.42 -10.62 3.69
N ARG A 165 -14.75 -10.59 3.62
CA ARG A 165 -15.57 -11.37 2.69
C ARG A 165 -16.06 -10.55 1.51
N ASN A 166 -15.70 -9.26 1.45
CA ASN A 166 -16.21 -8.37 0.42
C ASN A 166 -15.40 -8.55 -0.89
N PRO A 167 -16.03 -9.04 -1.98
CA PRO A 167 -15.33 -9.26 -3.25
C PRO A 167 -14.85 -7.95 -3.90
N ASP A 168 -15.40 -6.79 -3.54
CA ASP A 168 -14.99 -5.51 -4.12
C ASP A 168 -13.51 -5.19 -3.83
N LEU A 169 -12.98 -5.69 -2.70
CA LEU A 169 -11.57 -5.49 -2.32
C LEU A 169 -10.58 -6.24 -3.23
N HIS A 170 -11.08 -7.23 -3.99
CA HIS A 170 -10.30 -8.01 -4.96
C HIS A 170 -10.05 -7.21 -6.24
N GLN A 171 -10.93 -6.26 -6.57
CA GLN A 171 -10.90 -5.60 -7.88
C GLN A 171 -9.62 -4.76 -8.08
N ASP A 172 -9.17 -4.05 -7.05
CA ASP A 172 -7.95 -3.25 -7.13
C ASP A 172 -6.70 -4.13 -7.27
N VAL A 173 -6.72 -5.33 -6.69
CA VAL A 173 -5.66 -6.34 -6.86
C VAL A 173 -5.63 -6.86 -8.29
N GLU A 174 -6.79 -7.17 -8.88
CA GLU A 174 -6.87 -7.59 -10.29
C GLU A 174 -6.27 -6.55 -11.22
N LEU A 175 -6.60 -5.28 -10.99
CA LEU A 175 -6.14 -4.19 -11.83
C LEU A 175 -4.64 -3.92 -11.66
N ALA A 176 -4.05 -4.23 -10.50
CA ALA A 176 -2.60 -4.18 -10.32
C ALA A 176 -1.88 -5.37 -10.98
N LEU A 177 -2.51 -6.55 -11.03
CA LEU A 177 -1.98 -7.72 -11.74
C LEU A 177 -2.12 -7.57 -13.27
N GLU A 178 -3.22 -6.98 -13.72
CA GLU A 178 -3.51 -6.70 -15.13
C GLU A 178 -3.75 -5.20 -15.40
N PRO A 179 -2.68 -4.38 -15.33
CA PRO A 179 -2.79 -2.92 -15.46
C PRO A 179 -3.29 -2.45 -16.83
N ILE A 180 -3.25 -3.29 -17.87
CA ILE A 180 -3.85 -2.96 -19.16
C ILE A 180 -5.37 -2.77 -19.04
N ALA A 181 -6.04 -3.59 -18.23
CA ALA A 181 -7.48 -3.47 -18.01
C ALA A 181 -7.84 -2.14 -17.31
N LEU A 182 -6.96 -1.64 -16.43
CA LEU A 182 -7.11 -0.32 -15.81
C LEU A 182 -6.98 0.79 -16.86
N ALA A 183 -5.93 0.76 -17.69
CA ALA A 183 -5.72 1.76 -18.74
C ALA A 183 -6.91 1.81 -19.71
N GLU A 184 -7.37 0.67 -20.21
CA GLU A 184 -8.54 0.59 -21.10
C GLU A 184 -9.81 1.09 -20.42
N SER A 185 -9.97 0.81 -19.12
CA SER A 185 -11.11 1.30 -18.36
C SER A 185 -11.12 2.82 -18.23
N ILE A 186 -9.96 3.44 -18.00
CA ILE A 186 -9.82 4.90 -17.95
C ILE A 186 -10.11 5.50 -19.32
N GLU A 187 -9.55 4.92 -20.38
CA GLU A 187 -9.68 5.40 -21.76
C GLU A 187 -11.13 5.42 -22.25
N ARG A 188 -11.96 4.46 -21.83
CA ARG A 188 -13.40 4.44 -22.17
C ARG A 188 -14.16 5.68 -21.71
N TYR A 189 -13.67 6.36 -20.67
CA TYR A 189 -14.32 7.54 -20.08
C TYR A 189 -13.43 8.78 -20.18
N ILE A 190 -12.42 8.77 -21.06
CA ILE A 190 -11.40 9.82 -21.12
C ILE A 190 -11.92 11.20 -21.51
N ASP A 191 -13.05 11.23 -22.22
CA ASP A 191 -13.75 12.46 -22.65
C ASP A 191 -14.88 12.86 -21.68
N ALA A 192 -15.08 12.11 -20.59
CA ALA A 192 -16.07 12.44 -19.58
C ALA A 192 -15.56 13.53 -18.63
N GLY A 193 -16.48 14.39 -18.17
CA GLY A 193 -16.15 15.50 -17.26
C GLY A 193 -15.65 16.76 -17.97
N ASP A 194 -15.08 17.68 -17.19
CA ASP A 194 -14.47 18.91 -17.69
C ASP A 194 -13.03 18.69 -18.20
N ALA A 195 -12.41 19.74 -18.74
CA ALA A 195 -11.08 19.67 -19.35
C ALA A 195 -10.00 19.19 -18.36
N ASP A 196 -10.12 19.52 -17.07
CA ASP A 196 -9.16 19.14 -16.05
C ASP A 196 -9.26 17.64 -15.73
N VAL A 197 -10.49 17.12 -15.60
CA VAL A 197 -10.74 15.68 -15.42
C VAL A 197 -10.25 14.87 -16.62
N GLN A 198 -10.48 15.38 -17.84
CA GLN A 198 -10.01 14.73 -19.07
C GLN A 198 -8.48 14.72 -19.16
N LEU A 199 -7.82 15.83 -18.79
CA LEU A 199 -6.36 15.91 -18.76
C LEU A 199 -5.79 14.90 -17.76
N TYR A 200 -6.31 14.88 -16.53
CA TYR A 200 -5.90 13.92 -15.52
C TYR A 200 -6.08 12.47 -16.00
N SER A 201 -7.23 12.14 -16.60
CA SER A 201 -7.52 10.80 -17.11
C SER A 201 -6.54 10.39 -18.22
N ARG A 202 -6.17 11.31 -19.13
CA ARG A 202 -5.13 11.07 -20.15
C ARG A 202 -3.77 10.78 -19.53
N GLU A 203 -3.35 11.61 -18.58
CA GLU A 203 -2.05 11.43 -17.89
C GLU A 203 -2.01 10.10 -17.13
N LEU A 204 -3.10 9.73 -16.44
CA LEU A 204 -3.20 8.47 -15.72
C LEU A 204 -3.15 7.26 -16.66
N ALA A 205 -3.93 7.27 -17.75
CA ALA A 205 -3.90 6.19 -18.74
C ALA A 205 -2.50 6.04 -19.37
N GLN A 206 -1.87 7.16 -19.75
CA GLN A 206 -0.51 7.16 -20.30
C GLN A 206 0.51 6.61 -19.29
N ARG A 207 0.41 7.02 -18.02
CA ARG A 207 1.25 6.49 -16.94
C ARG A 207 1.11 4.98 -16.86
N VAL A 208 -0.11 4.44 -16.71
CA VAL A 208 -0.34 3.00 -16.58
C VAL A 208 0.22 2.25 -17.80
N ARG A 209 -0.03 2.75 -19.01
CA ARG A 209 0.50 2.15 -20.25
C ARG A 209 2.02 2.11 -20.30
N SER A 210 2.70 3.17 -19.86
CA SER A 210 4.17 3.23 -19.87
C SER A 210 4.83 2.20 -18.96
N ARG A 211 4.07 1.57 -18.06
CA ARG A 211 4.56 0.66 -17.01
C ARG A 211 4.17 -0.80 -17.21
N LEU A 212 3.46 -1.12 -18.29
CA LEU A 212 2.97 -2.48 -18.57
C LEU A 212 4.09 -3.53 -18.67
N ILE A 213 5.31 -3.10 -18.99
CA ILE A 213 6.49 -3.97 -19.14
C ILE A 213 7.39 -4.02 -17.90
N GLU A 214 7.02 -3.35 -16.80
CA GLU A 214 7.82 -3.38 -15.56
C GLU A 214 7.85 -4.76 -14.91
N ILE A 215 6.80 -5.57 -15.12
CA ILE A 215 6.64 -6.88 -14.50
C ILE A 215 6.43 -7.94 -15.59
N SER A 216 7.23 -8.99 -15.53
CA SER A 216 7.14 -10.14 -16.43
C SER A 216 5.90 -11.00 -16.17
N ALA A 217 5.55 -11.83 -17.14
CA ALA A 217 4.42 -12.76 -17.00
C ALA A 217 4.62 -13.75 -15.84
N ASP A 218 5.83 -14.26 -15.64
CA ASP A 218 6.14 -15.21 -14.56
C ASP A 218 6.02 -14.57 -13.16
N GLU A 219 6.43 -13.30 -13.04
CA GLU A 219 6.25 -12.53 -11.81
C GLU A 219 4.77 -12.26 -11.52
N LYS A 220 3.97 -11.94 -12.54
CA LYS A 220 2.52 -11.82 -12.40
C LYS A 220 1.86 -13.14 -11.98
N ILE A 221 2.25 -14.26 -12.58
CA ILE A 221 1.77 -15.60 -12.21
C ILE A 221 2.12 -15.92 -10.75
N THR A 222 3.33 -15.55 -10.32
CA THR A 222 3.78 -15.75 -8.94
C THR A 222 2.96 -14.90 -7.96
N ALA A 223 2.79 -13.61 -8.25
CA ALA A 223 2.00 -12.69 -7.43
C ALA A 223 0.52 -13.10 -7.37
N ARG A 224 -0.05 -13.55 -8.50
CA ARG A 224 -1.38 -14.16 -8.60
C ARG A 224 -1.51 -15.33 -7.64
N LYS A 225 -0.60 -16.30 -7.72
CA LYS A 225 -0.61 -17.48 -6.85
C LYS A 225 -0.58 -17.11 -5.37
N TYR A 226 0.21 -16.10 -5.00
CA TYR A 226 0.26 -15.59 -3.63
C TYR A 226 -1.07 -14.98 -3.19
N HIS A 227 -1.67 -14.15 -4.04
CA HIS A 227 -2.96 -13.56 -3.77
C HIS A 227 -4.09 -14.60 -3.71
N ASP A 228 -4.10 -15.60 -4.57
CA ASP A 228 -5.12 -16.64 -4.53
C ASP A 228 -4.99 -17.49 -3.24
N ALA A 229 -3.76 -17.66 -2.73
CA ALA A 229 -3.48 -18.41 -1.50
C ALA A 229 -3.89 -17.69 -0.21
N ILE A 230 -4.20 -16.38 -0.24
CA ILE A 230 -4.71 -15.70 0.96
C ILE A 230 -6.21 -15.88 1.17
N TRP A 231 -6.92 -16.45 0.19
CA TRP A 231 -8.33 -16.81 0.32
C TRP A 231 -8.49 -18.15 1.04
N ASP A 232 -9.36 -18.17 2.05
CA ASP A 232 -9.77 -19.36 2.77
C ASP A 232 -11.28 -19.28 3.06
N ASP A 233 -12.06 -20.25 2.59
CA ASP A 233 -13.53 -20.32 2.73
C ASP A 233 -14.27 -18.98 2.45
N GLY A 234 -13.90 -18.34 1.32
CA GLY A 234 -14.48 -17.07 0.90
C GLY A 234 -14.07 -15.86 1.75
N VAL A 235 -13.10 -16.01 2.65
CA VAL A 235 -12.47 -14.93 3.41
C VAL A 235 -11.07 -14.68 2.87
N MET A 236 -10.83 -13.46 2.40
CA MET A 236 -9.48 -12.99 2.16
C MET A 236 -8.85 -12.64 3.51
N ARG A 237 -7.69 -13.22 3.84
CA ARG A 237 -6.98 -12.97 5.10
C ARG A 237 -5.51 -12.67 4.86
N GLN A 238 -5.10 -11.44 5.20
CA GLN A 238 -3.69 -11.05 5.24
C GLN A 238 -3.20 -10.92 6.67
N THR A 239 -1.97 -11.36 6.94
CA THR A 239 -1.40 -11.34 8.29
C THR A 239 -0.11 -10.54 8.35
N PHE A 240 0.10 -9.85 9.47
CA PHE A 240 1.19 -8.89 9.68
C PHE A 240 1.78 -9.07 11.08
N ARG A 241 3.01 -8.56 11.28
CA ARG A 241 3.56 -8.36 12.63
C ARG A 241 3.59 -6.88 12.96
N LYS A 242 3.08 -6.48 14.12
CA LYS A 242 3.36 -5.16 14.69
C LYS A 242 4.79 -5.18 15.24
N ILE A 243 5.63 -4.28 14.74
CA ILE A 243 7.04 -4.22 15.15
C ILE A 243 7.38 -2.83 15.69
N SER A 244 8.47 -2.72 16.45
CA SER A 244 8.99 -1.42 16.87
C SER A 244 9.62 -0.68 15.68
N VAL A 245 9.80 0.63 15.83
CA VAL A 245 10.52 1.44 14.83
C VAL A 245 11.95 0.91 14.65
N ASP A 246 12.67 0.56 15.73
CA ASP A 246 14.02 0.01 15.62
C ASP A 246 14.08 -1.32 14.86
N ALA A 247 13.09 -2.19 15.08
CA ALA A 247 12.97 -3.44 14.33
C ALA A 247 12.70 -3.15 12.85
N ALA A 248 11.85 -2.17 12.53
CA ALA A 248 11.60 -1.77 11.14
C ALA A 248 12.85 -1.16 10.49
N LEU A 249 13.59 -0.30 11.20
CA LEU A 249 14.84 0.27 10.70
C LEU A 249 15.88 -0.81 10.41
N SER A 250 15.94 -1.88 11.20
CA SER A 250 16.84 -3.01 10.93
C SER A 250 16.48 -3.84 9.68
N LEU A 251 15.29 -3.65 9.12
CA LEU A 251 14.80 -4.36 7.93
C LEU A 251 14.95 -3.54 6.63
N LEU A 252 15.30 -2.24 6.70
CA LEU A 252 15.53 -1.36 5.53
C LEU A 252 16.71 -1.81 4.66
#